data_AF-A0A2M7JU36-F1
#
_entry.id   AF-A0A2M7JU36-F1
#
_cell.length_a   1.000
_cell.length_b   1.000
_cell.length_c   1.000
_cell.angle_alpha   90.00
_cell.angle_beta   90.00
_cell.angle_gamma   90.00
#
_symmetry.space_group_name_H-M   'P 1'
#
loop_
_entity.id
_entity.type
_entity.pdbx_description
1 polymer ?
#
loop_
_entity_poly.entity_id
_entity_poly.type
_entity_poly.pdbx_seq_one_letter_code
_entity_poly.pdbx_strand_id
1 'polypeptide(L)' 'MGLEYTMQELMVVAGAREIRDDDVVFVGMRLPLLAFQLAKDTHAPHA' A
#
# COMPACT_ATOMS: atom_id res chain seq x y z
N MET A 1 -17.61 1.24 18.73
CA MET A 1 -16.90 0.04 18.24
C MET A 1 -15.88 0.55 17.24
N GLY A 2 -14.61 0.66 17.64
CA GLY A 2 -13.56 1.04 16.71
C GLY A 2 -13.45 -0.05 15.63
N LEU A 3 -13.23 0.34 14.38
CA LEU A 3 -12.99 -0.63 13.30
C LEU A 3 -11.78 -1.47 13.68
N GLU A 4 -11.98 -2.76 13.96
CA GLU A 4 -10.89 -3.70 14.16
C GLU A 4 -10.31 -4.05 12.78
N TYR A 5 -9.12 -3.54 12.51
CA TYR A 5 -8.35 -3.91 11.32
C TYR A 5 -7.58 -5.18 11.58
N THR A 6 -7.51 -6.03 10.57
CA THR A 6 -6.65 -7.21 10.57
C THR A 6 -5.18 -6.78 10.50
N MET A 7 -4.28 -7.65 10.95
CA MET A 7 -2.84 -7.43 10.83
C MET A 7 -2.39 -7.31 9.36
N GLN A 8 -3.10 -7.94 8.44
CA GLN A 8 -2.80 -7.88 7.01
C GLN A 8 -3.16 -6.52 6.42
N GLU A 9 -4.29 -5.94 6.79
CA GLU A 9 -4.67 -4.58 6.38
C GLU A 9 -3.68 -3.55 6.94
N LEU A 10 -3.28 -3.69 8.20
CA LEU A 10 -2.25 -2.83 8.80
C LEU A 10 -0.92 -2.94 8.06
N MET A 11 -0.51 -4.14 7.66
CA MET A 11 0.72 -4.36 6.87
C MET A 11 0.61 -3.74 5.48
N VAL A 12 -0.54 -3.85 4.82
CA VAL A 12 -0.79 -3.22 3.51
C VAL A 12 -0.68 -1.70 3.61
N VAL A 13 -1.28 -1.09 4.63
CA VAL A 13 -1.20 0.37 4.86
C VAL A 13 0.23 0.79 5.19
N ALA A 14 0.93 0.02 6.02
CA ALA A 14 2.33 0.30 6.34
C ALA A 14 3.21 0.26 5.08
N GLY A 15 3.08 -0.79 4.26
CA GLY A 15 3.83 -0.90 3.01
C GLY A 15 3.48 0.19 1.99
N ALA A 16 2.20 0.56 1.88
CA ALA A 16 1.75 1.61 0.96
C ALA A 16 2.42 2.96 1.27
N ARG A 17 2.64 3.29 2.54
CA ARG A 17 3.24 4.56 2.99
C ARG A 17 4.73 4.68 2.67
N GLU A 18 5.40 3.59 2.33
CA GLU A 18 6.81 3.61 1.94
C GLU A 18 7.00 4.03 0.47
N ILE A 19 5.92 4.03 -0.34
CA ILE A 19 5.93 4.41 -1.75
C ILE A 19 5.65 5.90 -1.87
N ARG A 20 6.49 6.63 -2.59
CA ARG A 20 6.28 8.04 -2.90
C ARG A 20 5.74 8.19 -4.32
N ASP A 21 5.06 9.30 -4.56
CA ASP A 21 4.68 9.66 -5.92
C ASP A 21 5.94 9.78 -6.80
N ASP A 22 5.83 9.36 -8.06
CA ASP A 22 6.92 9.25 -9.03
C ASP A 22 8.03 8.21 -8.72
N ASP A 23 7.87 7.35 -7.70
CA ASP A 23 8.79 6.22 -7.48
C ASP A 23 8.64 5.16 -8.60
N VAL A 24 9.76 4.55 -9.04
CA VAL A 24 9.70 3.35 -9.88
C VAL A 24 9.76 2.12 -8.99
N VAL A 25 8.61 1.48 -8.77
CA VAL A 25 8.49 0.38 -7.81
C VAL A 25 8.46 -0.99 -8.49
N PHE A 26 9.33 -1.90 -8.06
CA PHE A 26 9.22 -3.33 -8.40
C PHE A 26 8.35 -4.05 -7.37
N VAL A 27 7.26 -4.68 -7.83
CA VAL A 27 6.23 -5.23 -6.93
C VAL A 27 6.12 -6.75 -7.08
N GLY A 28 6.09 -7.44 -5.94
CA GLY A 28 5.82 -8.88 -5.87
C GLY A 28 4.32 -9.23 -5.92
N MET A 29 3.94 -10.38 -5.37
CA MET A 29 2.55 -10.86 -5.37
C MET A 29 1.89 -10.77 -3.99
N ARG A 30 0.56 -10.71 -3.94
CA ARG A 30 -0.29 -10.69 -2.72
C ARG A 30 -0.21 -9.36 -1.95
N LEU A 31 0.19 -9.38 -0.68
CA LEU A 31 0.18 -8.19 0.18
C LEU A 31 1.03 -7.03 -0.38
N PRO A 32 2.23 -7.24 -0.95
CA PRO A 32 2.95 -6.19 -1.67
C PRO A 32 2.17 -5.56 -2.84
N LEU A 33 1.42 -6.37 -3.60
CA LEU A 33 0.60 -5.85 -4.71
C LEU A 33 -0.54 -4.98 -4.20
N LEU A 34 -1.19 -5.38 -3.10
CA LEU A 34 -2.24 -4.57 -2.47
C LEU A 34 -1.69 -3.27 -1.87
N ALA A 35 -0.49 -3.31 -1.28
CA ALA A 35 0.17 -2.11 -0.77
C ALA A 35 0.48 -1.11 -1.90
N PHE A 36 1.01 -1.60 -3.02
CA PHE A 36 1.26 -0.78 -4.20
C PHE A 36 -0.04 -0.19 -4.77
N GLN A 37 -1.08 -1.02 -4.96
CA GLN A 37 -2.36 -0.54 -5.47
C GLN A 37 -3.00 0.50 -4.55
N LEU A 38 -2.93 0.29 -3.23
CA LEU A 38 -3.41 1.27 -2.25
C LEU A 38 -2.65 2.58 -2.34
N ALA A 39 -1.33 2.55 -2.53
CA ALA A 39 -0.53 3.77 -2.70
C ALA A 39 -0.97 4.54 -3.95
N LYS A 40 -1.10 3.85 -5.09
CA LYS A 40 -1.57 4.42 -6.36
C LYS A 40 -2.95 5.06 -6.26
N ASP A 41 -3.87 4.41 -5.56
CA ASP A 41 -5.26 4.88 -5.46
C ASP A 41 -5.46 5.98 -4.40
N THR A 42 -4.42 6.35 -3.64
CA THR A 42 -4.55 7.30 -2.53
C THR A 42 -3.60 8.50 -2.61
N HIS A 43 -2.29 8.28 -2.66
CA HIS A 43 -1.30 9.35 -2.45
C HIS A 43 -0.10 9.32 -3.39
N ALA A 44 0.08 8.26 -4.17
CA ALA A 44 1.17 8.09 -5.12
C ALA A 44 0.65 7.65 -6.51
N PRO A 45 -0.23 8.43 -7.15
CA PRO A 45 -0.87 8.05 -8.43
C PRO A 45 0.10 7.83 -9.59
N HIS A 46 1.30 8.42 -9.53
CA HIS A 46 2.35 8.36 -10.53
C HIS A 46 3.52 7.41 -10.19
N ALA A 47 3.40 6.64 -9.10
CA ALA A 47 4.32 5.54 -8.78
C ALA A 47 4.11 4.28 -9.65
#